data_AF-A0A9Q1AC01-F1
#
_entry.id   AF-A0A9Q1AC01-F1
#
_cell.length_a   1.000
_cell.length_b   1.000
_cell.length_c   1.000
_cell.angle_alpha   90.00
_cell.angle_beta   90.00
_cell.angle_gamma   90.00
#
_symmetry.space_group_name_H-M   'P 1'
#
loop_
_entity.id
_entity.type
_entity.pdbx_description
1 polymer ?
#
loop_
_entity_poly.entity_id
_entity_poly.type
_entity_poly.pdbx_seq_one_letter_code
_entity_poly.pdbx_strand_id
1 'polypeptide(L)'
;MIRSMSPKLLFVVEQEADHNLNRSVDRFVEGLNYYSAVFDSIESTLAGDERIILEEMFGREIENIVACEGLERIERHERYAIEVGS
;
A
#
# COMPACT_ATOMS: atom_id res chain seq x y z
N MET A 1 -2.28 22.78 -1.36
CA MET A 1 -1.27 23.12 -2.39
C MET A 1 -1.70 22.71 -3.80
N ILE A 2 -2.21 21.48 -4.04
CA ILE A 2 -2.70 21.09 -5.37
C ILE A 2 -3.97 21.84 -5.79
N ARG A 3 -4.91 22.08 -4.87
CA ARG A 3 -6.16 22.82 -5.15
C ARG A 3 -5.95 24.25 -5.64
N SER A 4 -4.88 24.94 -5.21
CA SER A 4 -4.59 26.32 -5.64
C SER A 4 -4.06 26.42 -7.07
N MET A 5 -3.65 25.30 -7.68
CA MET A 5 -3.21 25.26 -9.08
C MET A 5 -4.39 25.19 -10.07
N SER A 6 -5.63 25.06 -9.58
CA SER A 6 -6.86 24.95 -10.39
C SER A 6 -6.75 23.93 -11.54
N PRO A 7 -6.33 22.68 -11.28
CA PRO A 7 -6.24 21.67 -12.32
C PRO A 7 -7.64 21.35 -12.87
N LYS A 8 -7.74 21.19 -14.19
CA LYS A 8 -9.00 20.78 -14.84
C LYS A 8 -9.36 19.31 -14.58
N LEU A 9 -8.34 18.48 -14.33
CA LEU A 9 -8.47 17.05 -14.10
C LEU A 9 -7.29 16.59 -13.23
N LEU A 10 -7.56 15.72 -12.26
CA LEU A 10 -6.57 15.12 -11.38
C LEU A 10 -6.84 13.61 -11.35
N PHE A 11 -5.82 12.82 -11.67
CA PHE A 11 -5.84 11.38 -11.48
C PHE A 11 -5.03 11.05 -10.24
N VAL A 12 -5.62 10.24 -9.36
CA VAL A 12 -5.00 9.74 -8.14
C VAL A 12 -5.03 8.22 -8.23
N VAL A 13 -3.88 7.59 -8.02
CA VAL A 13 -3.72 6.14 -8.01
C VAL A 13 -3.10 5.80 -6.66
N GLU A 14 -3.82 5.03 -5.86
CA GLU A 14 -3.44 4.64 -4.50
C GLU A 14 -3.49 3.11 -4.39
N GLN A 15 -2.71 2.56 -3.45
CA GLN A 15 -2.78 1.13 -3.14
C GLN A 15 -4.07 0.84 -2.36
N GLU A 16 -4.90 -0.07 -2.87
CA GLU A 16 -6.17 -0.45 -2.23
C GLU A 16 -5.91 -1.41 -1.05
N ALA A 17 -5.45 -0.86 0.07
CA ALA A 17 -5.13 -1.62 1.28
C ALA A 17 -5.46 -0.81 2.54
N ASP A 18 -5.90 -1.47 3.62
CA ASP A 18 -6.13 -0.82 4.92
C ASP A 18 -4.94 -1.05 5.87
N HIS A 19 -3.81 -0.44 5.53
CA HIS A 19 -2.59 -0.53 6.34
C HIS A 19 -2.56 0.50 7.47
N ASN A 20 -3.52 1.42 7.56
CA ASN A 20 -3.52 2.47 8.60
C ASN A 20 -4.17 2.04 9.93
N LEU A 21 -4.45 0.75 10.12
CA LEU A 21 -5.07 0.22 11.35
C LEU A 21 -4.23 0.48 12.61
N ASN A 22 -4.92 0.81 13.71
CA ASN A 22 -4.29 1.20 14.98
C ASN A 22 -3.58 0.05 15.71
N ARG A 23 -3.93 -1.21 15.39
CA ARG A 23 -3.36 -2.41 16.03
C ARG A 23 -2.34 -3.06 15.10
N SER A 24 -1.16 -3.34 15.62
CA SER A 24 -0.05 -3.93 14.86
C SER A 24 -0.40 -5.33 14.32
N VAL A 25 -1.19 -6.11 15.07
CA VAL A 25 -1.68 -7.44 14.61
C VAL A 25 -2.62 -7.30 13.41
N ASP A 26 -3.53 -6.33 13.44
CA ASP A 26 -4.49 -6.14 12.35
C ASP A 26 -3.77 -5.69 11.07
N ARG A 27 -2.77 -4.80 11.20
CA ARG A 27 -1.90 -4.40 10.08
C ARG A 27 -1.08 -5.55 9.51
N PHE A 28 -0.56 -6.43 10.37
CA PHE A 28 0.20 -7.59 9.93
C PHE A 28 -0.69 -8.54 9.10
N VAL A 29 -1.91 -8.82 9.56
CA VAL A 29 -2.84 -9.69 8.84
C VAL A 29 -3.27 -9.08 7.51
N GLU A 30 -3.62 -7.79 7.49
CA GLU A 30 -4.01 -7.11 6.24
C GLU A 30 -2.84 -7.02 5.26
N GLY A 31 -1.65 -6.64 5.73
CA GLY A 31 -0.43 -6.59 4.91
C GLY A 31 -0.07 -7.95 4.33
N LEU A 32 -0.15 -9.02 5.13
CA LEU A 32 0.08 -10.38 4.64
C LEU A 32 -0.90 -10.76 3.53
N ASN A 33 -2.20 -10.49 3.72
CA ASN A 33 -3.22 -10.80 2.71
C ASN A 33 -2.99 -10.00 1.41
N TYR A 34 -2.70 -8.70 1.53
CA TYR A 34 -2.45 -7.83 0.39
C TYR A 34 -1.21 -8.25 -0.39
N TYR A 35 -0.06 -8.37 0.28
CA TYR A 35 1.19 -8.74 -0.40
C TYR A 35 1.16 -10.18 -0.90
N SER A 36 0.46 -11.12 -0.26
CA SER A 36 0.27 -12.46 -0.83
C SER A 36 -0.38 -12.39 -2.21
N ALA A 37 -1.46 -11.61 -2.35
CA ALA A 37 -2.13 -11.44 -3.65
C ALA A 37 -1.24 -10.73 -4.68
N VAL A 38 -0.44 -9.75 -4.25
CA VAL A 38 0.53 -9.06 -5.14
C VAL A 38 1.59 -10.03 -5.64
N PHE A 39 2.21 -10.81 -4.74
CA PHE A 39 3.25 -11.79 -5.10
C PHE A 39 2.70 -12.87 -6.05
N ASP A 40 1.49 -13.39 -5.79
CA ASP A 40 0.82 -14.33 -6.68
C ASP A 40 0.58 -13.73 -8.08
N SER A 41 0.24 -12.44 -8.16
CA SER A 41 -0.03 -11.75 -9.44
C SER A 41 1.25 -11.53 -10.28
N ILE A 42 2.38 -11.28 -9.64
CA ILE A 42 3.66 -11.02 -10.32
C ILE A 42 4.43 -12.30 -10.66
N GLU A 43 4.22 -13.39 -9.91
CA GLU A 43 4.98 -14.64 -10.07
C GLU A 43 4.88 -15.21 -11.49
N SER A 44 3.71 -15.11 -12.11
CA SER A 44 3.48 -15.63 -13.47
C SER A 44 3.82 -14.64 -14.59
N THR A 45 4.09 -13.38 -14.25
CA THR A 45 4.20 -12.28 -15.21
C THR A 45 5.61 -11.69 -15.30
N LEU A 46 6.41 -11.82 -14.23
CA LEU A 46 7.76 -11.28 -14.13
C LEU A 46 8.78 -12.39 -13.84
N ALA A 47 9.96 -12.28 -14.44
CA ALA A 47 11.07 -13.22 -14.24
C ALA A 47 12.41 -12.49 -14.12
N GLY A 48 13.37 -13.12 -13.44
CA GLY A 48 14.73 -12.59 -13.29
C GLY A 48 14.80 -11.33 -12.43
N ASP A 49 15.64 -10.38 -12.83
CA ASP A 49 16.01 -9.23 -12.02
C ASP A 49 14.83 -8.28 -11.72
N GLU A 50 13.87 -8.14 -12.64
CA GLU A 50 12.70 -7.27 -12.45
C GLU A 50 11.81 -7.74 -11.29
N ARG A 51 11.63 -9.07 -11.18
CA ARG A 51 10.90 -9.67 -10.05
C ARG A 51 11.64 -9.41 -8.75
N ILE A 52 12.94 -9.65 -8.70
CA ILE A 52 13.76 -9.48 -7.48
C ILE A 52 13.71 -8.03 -7.00
N ILE A 53 13.85 -7.06 -7.92
CA ILE A 53 13.81 -5.63 -7.58
C ILE A 53 12.46 -5.25 -6.95
N LEU A 54 11.34 -5.73 -7.52
CA LEU A 54 10.01 -5.45 -6.96
C LEU A 54 9.79 -6.15 -5.62
N GLU A 55 10.19 -7.41 -5.49
CA GLU A 55 10.08 -8.14 -4.22
C GLU A 55 10.91 -7.48 -3.10
N GLU A 56 12.10 -6.95 -3.41
CA GLU A 56 12.91 -6.17 -2.46
C GLU A 56 12.24 -4.84 -2.07
N MET A 57 11.59 -4.17 -3.02
CA MET A 57 10.83 -2.95 -2.73
C MET A 57 9.65 -3.26 -1.79
N PHE A 58 8.86 -4.29 -2.09
CA PHE A 58 7.76 -4.71 -1.22
C PHE A 58 8.23 -5.16 0.16
N GLY A 59 9.39 -5.82 0.25
CA GLY A 59 9.99 -6.21 1.53
C GLY A 59 10.22 -5.03 2.46
N ARG A 60 10.66 -3.88 1.93
CA ARG A 60 10.86 -2.64 2.71
C ARG A 60 9.54 -2.03 3.17
N GLU A 61 8.50 -2.07 2.32
CA GLU A 61 7.16 -1.59 2.68
C GLU A 61 6.55 -2.47 3.78
N ILE A 62 6.68 -3.80 3.68
CA ILE A 62 6.26 -4.76 4.72
C ILE A 62 6.99 -4.48 6.04
N GLU A 63 8.31 -4.28 5.99
CA GLU A 63 9.10 -3.95 7.18
C GLU A 63 8.58 -2.66 7.83
N ASN A 64 8.28 -1.61 7.07
CA ASN A 64 7.74 -0.37 7.63
C ASN A 64 6.34 -0.56 8.25
N ILE A 65 5.46 -1.34 7.63
CA ILE A 65 4.10 -1.60 8.13
C ILE A 65 4.13 -2.37 9.46
N VAL A 66 5.04 -3.33 9.59
CA VAL A 66 5.11 -4.26 10.73
C VAL A 66 5.99 -3.73 11.86
N ALA A 67 7.15 -3.15 11.55
CA ALA A 67 8.18 -2.80 12.54
C ALA A 67 8.13 -1.34 12.98
N CYS A 68 7.64 -0.41 12.16
CA CYS A 68 7.60 1.01 12.50
C CYS A 68 6.27 1.42 13.15
N GLU A 69 6.33 2.35 14.10
CA GLU A 69 5.17 2.92 14.79
C GLU A 69 5.24 4.46 14.76
N GLY A 70 4.13 5.13 15.08
CA GLY A 70 4.12 6.59 15.23
C GLY A 70 4.53 7.36 13.96
N LEU A 71 5.49 8.28 14.09
CA LEU A 71 6.00 9.13 12.99
C LEU A 71 7.00 8.43 12.08
N GLU A 72 7.57 7.31 12.51
CA GLU A 72 8.53 6.51 11.72
C GLU A 72 7.82 5.62 10.70
N ARG A 73 6.50 5.42 10.86
CA ARG A 73 5.66 4.68 9.92
C ARG A 73 5.13 5.60 8.82
N ILE A 74 5.73 5.44 7.64
CA ILE A 74 5.43 6.20 6.43
C ILE A 74 4.40 5.49 5.55
N GLU A 75 4.36 4.15 5.58
CA GLU A 75 3.43 3.35 4.80
C GLU A 75 2.07 3.26 5.49
N ARG A 76 1.10 4.02 4.98
CA ARG A 76 -0.24 4.21 5.56
C ARG A 76 -1.32 4.20 4.48
N HIS A 77 -1.34 3.15 3.66
CA HIS A 77 -2.40 2.96 2.68
C HIS A 77 -3.76 2.94 3.38
N GLU A 78 -4.72 3.65 2.78
CA GLU A 78 -6.12 3.68 3.20
C GLU A 78 -6.98 3.15 2.07
N ARG A 79 -7.92 2.28 2.42
CA ARG A 79 -8.91 1.77 1.46
C ARG A 79 -9.84 2.91 1.04
N TYR A 80 -10.20 2.97 -0.25
CA TYR A 80 -11.16 3.98 -0.69
C TYR A 80 -12.55 3.68 -0.13
N ALA A 81 -12.99 4.46 0.87
CA ALA A 81 -14.36 4.40 1.35
C ALA A 81 -15.27 5.17 0.40
N ILE A 82 -16.17 4.47 -0.29
CA ILE A 82 -17.29 5.12 -0.97
C ILE A 82 -18.24 5.62 0.12
N GLU A 83 -18.24 6.93 0.41
CA GLU A 83 -19.34 7.56 1.14
C GLU A 83 -20.59 7.46 0.25
N VAL A 84 -21.40 6.43 0.46
CA VAL A 84 -22.78 6.42 -0.04
C VAL A 84 -23.51 7.48 0.78
N GLY A 85 -23.69 8.65 0.18
CA GLY A 85 -24.40 9.78 0.79
C GLY A 85 -25.69 9.31 1.45
N SER A 86 -25.80 9.59 2.75
CA SER A 86 -27.04 9.49 3.52
C SER A 86 -27.88 10.75 3.34
#